data_AF-K2C0H1-F1
#
_entry.id   AF-K2C0H1-F1
#
_cell.length_a   1.000
_cell.length_b   1.000
_cell.length_c   1.000
_cell.angle_alpha   90.00
_cell.angle_beta   90.00
_cell.angle_gamma   90.00
#
_symmetry.space_group_name_H-M   'P 1'
#
loop_
_entity.id
_entity.type
_entity.pdbx_description
1 polymer ?
#
loop_
_entity_poly.entity_id
_entity_poly.type
_entity_poly.pdbx_seq_one_letter_code
_entity_poly.pdbx_strand_id
1 'polypeptide(L)'
;MAVGRKRNYEKLKDKWIKKHEELSADLFTKHRESLDWLSKNTKQIAATSLGSLILLASPGSPTLRLPDTQAQTFPIELDSKIFLISDLEKLLPQEIRELTPDEEEKIGQILSRDFGVKATAVLDGKRLNRSYGLIGAEQHLARFPGDNMSAHFDNP
;
A
#
# COMPACT_ATOMS: atom_id res chain seq x y z
N MET A 1 15.70 60.12 4.92
CA MET A 1 15.71 58.75 5.47
C MET A 1 15.42 57.79 4.33
N ALA A 2 16.43 57.10 3.80
CA ALA A 2 16.31 56.30 2.59
C ALA A 2 15.87 54.87 2.93
N VAL A 3 14.67 54.49 2.47
CA VAL A 3 14.14 53.13 2.54
C VAL A 3 14.98 52.24 1.63
N GLY A 4 15.82 51.39 2.21
CA GLY A 4 16.67 50.46 1.46
C GLY A 4 15.82 49.48 0.64
N ARG A 5 16.08 49.40 -0.67
CA ARG A 5 15.43 48.44 -1.57
C ARG A 5 15.76 47.01 -1.11
N LYS A 6 14.77 46.29 -0.55
CA LYS A 6 14.90 44.88 -0.16
C LYS A 6 15.45 44.06 -1.32
N ARG A 7 16.49 43.27 -1.06
CA ARG A 7 17.11 42.39 -2.07
C ARG A 7 16.09 41.32 -2.50
N ASN A 8 16.20 40.82 -3.74
CA ASN A 8 15.21 39.88 -4.28
C ASN A 8 15.02 38.62 -3.41
N TYR A 9 16.09 38.13 -2.76
CA TYR A 9 16.01 37.00 -1.83
C TYR A 9 15.20 37.31 -0.56
N GLU A 10 15.19 38.56 -0.08
CA GLU A 10 14.44 38.95 1.12
C GLU A 10 12.95 38.91 0.85
N LYS A 11 12.52 39.33 -0.35
CA LYS A 11 11.12 39.22 -0.78
C LYS A 11 10.68 37.76 -0.91
N LEU A 12 11.55 36.90 -1.46
CA LEU A 12 11.28 35.47 -1.58
C LEU A 12 11.21 34.79 -0.21
N LYS A 13 12.13 35.13 0.70
CA LYS A 13 12.12 34.66 2.09
C LYS A 13 10.84 35.08 2.80
N ASP A 14 10.47 36.36 2.72
CA ASP A 14 9.25 36.87 3.36
C ASP A 14 8.00 36.19 2.78
N LYS A 15 7.94 35.96 1.47
CA LYS A 15 6.85 35.21 0.81
C LYS A 15 6.79 33.75 1.25
N TRP A 16 7.94 33.11 1.42
CA TRP A 16 8.05 31.74 1.87
C TRP A 16 7.58 31.59 3.32
N ILE A 17 8.04 32.46 4.21
CA ILE A 17 7.62 32.50 5.62
C ILE A 17 6.11 32.67 5.70
N LYS A 18 5.54 33.64 4.99
CA LYS A 18 4.10 33.87 4.98
C LYS A 18 3.31 32.65 4.50
N LYS A 19 3.76 32.00 3.42
CA LYS A 19 3.13 30.77 2.90
C LYS A 19 3.23 29.62 3.90
N HIS A 20 4.35 29.50 4.60
CA HIS A 20 4.53 28.46 5.62
C HIS A 20 3.61 28.69 6.82
N GLU A 21 3.45 29.93 7.29
CA GLU A 21 2.52 30.30 8.36
C GLU A 21 1.07 29.99 7.96
N GLU A 22 0.66 30.36 6.75
CA GLU A 22 -0.68 30.09 6.21
C GLU A 22 -0.96 28.58 6.13
N LEU A 23 -0.02 27.79 5.57
CA LEU A 23 -0.15 26.34 5.47
C LEU A 23 -0.19 25.66 6.83
N SER A 24 0.65 26.14 7.78
CA SER A 24 0.65 25.60 9.14
C SER A 24 -0.69 25.86 9.80
N ALA A 25 -1.24 27.07 9.69
CA ALA A 25 -2.56 27.40 10.22
C ALA A 25 -3.67 26.55 9.59
N ASP A 26 -3.67 26.37 8.26
CA ASP A 26 -4.65 25.55 7.56
C ASP A 26 -4.57 24.07 7.97
N LEU A 27 -3.36 23.54 8.09
CA LEU A 27 -3.12 22.17 8.53
C LEU A 27 -3.57 21.96 9.98
N PHE A 28 -3.20 22.87 10.89
CA PHE A 28 -3.59 22.79 12.30
C PHE A 28 -5.10 22.96 12.51
N THR A 29 -5.77 23.75 11.67
CA THR A 29 -7.22 23.94 11.77
C THR A 29 -7.99 22.76 11.19
N LYS A 30 -7.62 22.27 10.00
CA LYS A 30 -8.31 21.14 9.34
C LYS A 30 -8.07 19.80 10.03
N HIS A 31 -6.88 19.59 10.57
CA HIS A 31 -6.47 18.31 11.18
C HIS A 31 -6.32 18.41 12.70
N ARG A 32 -6.98 19.39 13.33
CA ARG A 32 -6.87 19.65 14.77
C ARG A 32 -7.08 18.41 15.61
N GLU A 33 -8.12 17.63 15.33
CA GLU A 33 -8.47 16.43 16.08
C GLU A 33 -7.39 15.36 15.99
N SER A 34 -6.88 15.09 14.78
CA SER A 34 -5.81 14.12 14.56
C SER A 34 -4.49 14.53 15.22
N LEU A 35 -4.17 15.84 15.21
CA LEU A 35 -2.97 16.38 15.85
C LEU A 35 -3.10 16.42 17.37
N ASP A 36 -4.27 16.76 17.90
CA ASP A 36 -4.56 16.69 19.34
C ASP A 36 -4.51 15.23 19.84
N TRP A 37 -5.07 14.30 19.07
CA TRP A 37 -4.97 12.87 19.35
C TRP A 37 -3.50 12.40 19.31
N LEU A 38 -2.73 12.81 18.30
CA LEU A 38 -1.31 12.48 18.19
C LEU A 38 -0.50 13.02 19.39
N SER A 39 -0.72 14.28 19.77
CA SER A 39 -0.08 14.92 20.92
C SER A 39 -0.39 14.20 22.23
N LYS A 40 -1.64 13.76 22.42
CA LYS A 40 -2.07 13.02 23.62
C LYS A 40 -1.54 11.59 23.64
N ASN A 41 -1.36 10.97 22.48
CA ASN A 41 -0.92 9.57 22.32
C ASN A 41 0.57 9.45 21.91
N THR A 42 1.35 10.54 22.05
CA THR A 42 2.75 10.62 21.57
C THR A 42 3.63 9.53 22.18
N LYS A 43 3.39 9.05 23.40
CA LYS A 43 4.19 7.97 24.01
C LYS A 43 4.13 6.65 23.25
N GLN A 44 3.02 6.35 22.58
CA GLN A 44 2.84 5.12 21.81
C GLN A 44 3.27 5.27 20.35
N ILE A 45 3.17 6.49 19.81
CA ILE A 45 3.44 6.80 18.40
C ILE A 45 4.91 7.22 18.18
N ALA A 46 5.54 7.87 19.17
CA ALA A 46 6.94 8.32 19.09
C ALA A 46 7.94 7.17 18.91
N ALA A 47 7.59 5.96 19.36
CA ALA A 47 8.42 4.78 19.17
C ALA A 47 8.48 4.32 17.70
N THR A 48 7.49 4.67 16.86
CA THR A 48 7.34 4.15 15.49
C THR A 48 7.31 5.21 14.38
N SER A 49 6.86 6.45 14.64
CA SER A 49 6.60 7.43 13.57
C SER A 49 7.58 8.61 13.48
N LEU A 50 8.44 8.85 14.47
CA LEU A 50 9.38 9.96 14.44
C LEU A 50 10.39 9.85 13.27
N GLY A 51 10.74 8.62 12.87
CA GLY A 51 11.64 8.38 11.73
C GLY A 51 11.07 8.82 10.39
N SER A 52 9.78 8.60 10.13
CA SER A 52 9.17 8.92 8.82
C SER A 52 8.81 10.41 8.68
N LEU A 53 8.40 11.07 9.77
CA LEU A 53 8.14 12.51 9.77
C LEU A 53 9.44 13.32 9.62
N ILE A 54 10.55 12.88 10.20
CA ILE A 54 11.88 13.50 10.00
C ILE A 54 12.35 13.32 8.54
N LEU A 55 12.08 12.17 7.91
CA LEU A 55 12.34 11.94 6.49
C LEU A 55 11.49 12.83 5.57
N LEU A 56 10.24 13.10 5.94
CA LEU A 56 9.32 13.91 5.13
C LEU A 56 9.54 15.42 5.29
N ALA A 57 10.10 15.86 6.43
CA ALA A 57 10.14 17.28 6.81
C ALA A 57 11.42 18.03 6.44
N SER A 58 12.45 17.41 5.88
CA SER A 58 13.74 18.09 5.68
C SER A 58 14.21 18.15 4.22
N PRO A 59 14.10 19.32 3.55
CA PRO A 59 14.86 19.60 2.35
C PRO A 59 16.23 20.19 2.75
N GLY A 60 17.19 19.34 3.09
CA GLY A 60 18.61 19.70 3.27
C GLY A 60 19.25 19.35 4.62
N SER A 61 19.72 18.09 4.75
CA SER A 61 20.86 17.51 5.50
C SER A 61 21.37 18.18 6.81
N PRO A 62 21.72 17.41 7.89
CA PRO A 62 22.69 16.32 7.81
C PRO A 62 22.31 15.04 8.58
N THR A 63 23.11 14.00 8.33
CA THR A 63 23.10 12.68 8.98
C THR A 63 22.91 12.75 10.50
N LEU A 64 21.72 12.37 10.96
CA LEU A 64 21.49 12.06 12.37
C LEU A 64 22.25 10.78 12.70
N ARG A 65 23.30 10.90 13.53
CA ARG A 65 23.89 9.76 14.22
C ARG A 65 22.86 9.23 15.21
N LEU A 66 22.21 8.14 14.85
CA LEU A 66 21.41 7.34 15.76
C LEU A 66 22.35 6.86 16.89
N PRO A 67 21.96 6.94 18.17
CA PRO A 67 22.73 6.30 19.23
C PRO A 67 22.78 4.79 18.95
N ASP A 68 23.90 4.13 19.25
CA ASP A 68 24.12 2.68 19.24
C ASP A 68 23.19 1.97 20.24
N THR A 69 21.89 2.13 20.03
CA THR A 69 20.87 1.34 20.68
C THR A 69 20.82 0.10 19.83
N GLN A 70 21.41 -0.97 20.38
CA GLN A 70 21.41 -2.34 19.87
C GLN A 70 20.32 -2.51 18.84
N ALA A 71 20.71 -2.78 17.59
CA ALA A 71 19.80 -3.09 16.51
C ALA A 71 18.84 -4.17 17.01
N GLN A 72 17.66 -3.74 17.49
CA GLN A 72 16.54 -4.63 17.65
C GLN A 72 16.28 -5.04 16.22
N THR A 73 16.65 -6.28 15.90
CA THR A 73 16.15 -6.95 14.72
C THR A 73 14.65 -7.05 14.94
N PHE A 74 13.94 -5.99 14.56
CA PHE A 74 12.54 -6.10 14.26
C PHE A 74 12.51 -7.15 13.15
N PRO A 75 11.90 -8.33 13.36
CA PRO A 75 11.68 -9.23 12.25
C PRO A 75 10.97 -8.37 11.21
N ILE A 76 11.61 -8.19 10.06
CA ILE A 76 10.88 -7.76 8.88
C ILE A 76 9.84 -8.86 8.75
N GLU A 77 8.60 -8.54 9.10
CA GLU A 77 7.46 -9.40 8.89
C GLU A 77 7.35 -9.47 7.36
N LEU A 78 8.14 -10.38 6.78
CA LEU A 78 8.12 -10.63 5.37
C LEU A 78 6.71 -11.15 5.12
N ASP A 79 5.89 -10.30 4.51
CA ASP A 79 4.48 -10.56 4.28
C ASP A 79 4.35 -11.97 3.71
N SER A 80 3.66 -12.85 4.43
CA SER A 80 3.51 -14.27 4.07
C SER A 80 2.96 -14.42 2.65
N LYS A 81 2.25 -13.40 2.16
CA LYS A 81 1.77 -13.26 0.80
C LYS A 81 2.88 -13.32 -0.26
N ILE A 82 4.08 -12.83 0.02
CA ILE A 82 5.20 -12.86 -0.95
C ILE A 82 5.60 -14.30 -1.25
N PHE A 83 5.64 -15.15 -0.23
CA PHE A 83 5.96 -16.58 -0.41
C PHE A 83 4.83 -17.30 -1.12
N LEU A 84 3.57 -17.02 -0.77
CA LEU A 84 2.41 -17.56 -1.46
C LEU A 84 2.43 -17.22 -2.96
N ILE A 85 2.64 -15.94 -3.29
CA ILE A 85 2.69 -15.48 -4.69
C ILE A 85 3.83 -16.17 -5.43
N SER A 86 5.04 -16.22 -4.85
CA SER A 86 6.20 -16.85 -5.49
C SER A 86 6.00 -18.36 -5.71
N ASP A 87 5.34 -19.04 -4.78
CA ASP A 87 5.06 -20.48 -4.90
C ASP A 87 4.00 -20.75 -5.97
N LEU A 88 2.97 -19.90 -6.06
CA LEU A 88 1.92 -20.02 -7.08
C LEU A 88 2.41 -19.65 -8.48
N GLU A 89 3.22 -18.60 -8.63
CA GLU A 89 3.77 -18.18 -9.95
C GLU A 89 4.57 -19.29 -10.64
N LYS A 90 5.23 -20.16 -9.88
CA LYS A 90 6.01 -21.28 -10.43
C LYS A 90 5.14 -22.42 -10.95
N LEU A 91 3.90 -22.53 -10.48
CA LEU A 91 2.98 -23.62 -10.80
C LEU A 91 1.88 -23.20 -11.76
N LEU A 92 1.47 -21.94 -11.73
CA LEU A 92 0.44 -21.42 -12.61
C LEU A 92 0.99 -21.24 -14.03
N PRO A 93 0.24 -21.65 -15.06
CA PRO A 93 0.65 -21.45 -16.44
C PRO A 93 0.61 -19.97 -16.81
N GLN A 94 1.56 -19.57 -17.67
CA GLN A 94 1.65 -18.21 -18.21
C GLN A 94 0.44 -17.87 -19.11
N GLU A 95 -0.09 -18.87 -19.82
CA GLU A 95 -1.30 -18.74 -20.62
C GLU A 95 -2.48 -19.39 -19.93
N ILE A 96 -3.67 -18.84 -20.17
CA ILE A 96 -4.87 -19.28 -19.48
C ILE A 96 -5.37 -20.60 -20.05
N ARG A 97 -5.10 -21.71 -19.35
CA ARG A 97 -5.55 -23.06 -19.70
C ARG A 97 -6.08 -23.82 -18.49
N GLU A 98 -6.67 -24.99 -18.73
CA GLU A 98 -6.97 -25.93 -17.66
C GLU A 98 -5.68 -26.38 -16.95
N LEU A 99 -5.79 -26.53 -15.63
CA LEU A 99 -4.70 -27.06 -14.81
C LEU A 99 -4.67 -28.58 -14.94
N THR A 100 -3.46 -29.13 -14.99
CA THR A 100 -3.25 -30.57 -14.92
C THR A 100 -3.52 -31.09 -13.50
N PRO A 101 -3.87 -32.38 -13.32
CA PRO A 101 -4.11 -32.95 -11.99
C PRO A 101 -2.96 -32.72 -11.01
N ASP A 102 -1.72 -32.83 -11.49
CA ASP A 102 -0.51 -32.62 -10.69
C ASP A 102 -0.36 -31.15 -10.25
N GLU A 103 -0.69 -30.19 -11.13
CA GLU A 103 -0.70 -28.76 -10.80
C GLU A 103 -1.78 -28.47 -9.75
N GLU A 104 -2.98 -29.03 -9.92
CA GLU A 104 -4.09 -28.87 -8.99
C GLU A 104 -3.79 -29.42 -7.60
N GLU A 105 -3.15 -30.58 -7.52
CA GLU A 105 -2.74 -31.16 -6.24
C GLU A 105 -1.72 -30.27 -5.52
N LYS A 106 -0.68 -29.83 -6.23
CA LYS A 106 0.38 -28.96 -5.66
C LYS A 106 -0.16 -27.60 -5.22
N ILE A 107 -1.01 -26.99 -6.03
CA ILE A 107 -1.69 -25.73 -5.68
C ILE A 107 -2.57 -25.94 -4.46
N GLY A 108 -3.34 -27.04 -4.40
CA GLY A 108 -4.14 -27.40 -3.24
C GLY A 108 -3.31 -27.52 -1.97
N GLN A 109 -2.11 -28.12 -2.03
CA GLN A 109 -1.19 -28.22 -0.90
C GLN A 109 -0.68 -26.85 -0.44
N ILE A 110 -0.28 -25.97 -1.37
CA ILE A 110 0.18 -24.60 -1.06
C ILE A 110 -0.93 -23.79 -0.41
N LEU A 111 -2.13 -23.80 -0.99
CA LEU A 111 -3.28 -23.09 -0.45
C LEU A 111 -3.68 -23.65 0.92
N SER A 112 -3.63 -24.97 1.10
CA SER A 112 -3.97 -25.57 2.39
C SER A 112 -2.98 -25.20 3.49
N ARG A 113 -1.69 -25.14 3.15
CA ARG A 113 -0.61 -24.71 4.04
C ARG A 113 -0.80 -23.26 4.47
N ASP A 114 -1.10 -22.37 3.51
CA ASP A 114 -1.15 -20.93 3.77
C ASP A 114 -2.43 -20.50 4.50
N PHE A 115 -3.58 -21.05 4.11
CA PHE A 115 -4.88 -20.68 4.67
C PHE A 115 -5.35 -21.56 5.84
N GLY A 116 -4.65 -22.65 6.13
CA GLY A 116 -5.01 -23.58 7.22
C GLY A 116 -6.32 -24.33 6.99
N VAL A 117 -6.80 -24.39 5.74
CA VAL A 117 -8.03 -25.08 5.33
C VAL A 117 -7.72 -26.13 4.27
N LYS A 118 -8.47 -27.23 4.22
CA LYS A 118 -8.25 -28.25 3.17
C LYS A 118 -8.75 -27.73 1.81
N ALA A 119 -7.83 -27.33 0.94
CA ALA A 119 -8.11 -26.97 -0.44
C ALA A 119 -8.01 -28.22 -1.34
N THR A 120 -9.02 -28.43 -2.19
CA THR A 120 -9.07 -29.54 -3.15
C THR A 120 -9.73 -29.07 -4.44
N ALA A 121 -9.27 -29.59 -5.59
CA ALA A 121 -9.86 -29.29 -6.88
C ALA A 121 -11.19 -30.01 -7.13
N VAL A 122 -11.48 -31.07 -6.36
CA VAL A 122 -12.71 -31.86 -6.48
C VAL A 122 -13.47 -31.83 -5.17
N LEU A 123 -14.68 -31.26 -5.20
CA LEU A 123 -15.56 -31.21 -4.05
C LEU A 123 -16.80 -32.06 -4.32
N ASP A 124 -17.06 -33.08 -3.49
CA ASP A 124 -18.19 -34.01 -3.64
C ASP A 124 -18.31 -34.63 -5.04
N GLY A 125 -17.16 -35.05 -5.59
CA GLY A 125 -17.06 -35.63 -6.93
C GLY A 125 -17.26 -34.62 -8.08
N LYS A 126 -17.41 -33.33 -7.78
CA LYS A 126 -17.57 -32.26 -8.77
C LYS A 126 -16.25 -31.50 -8.91
N ARG A 127 -15.84 -31.34 -10.16
CA ARG A 127 -14.67 -30.54 -10.55
C ARG A 127 -15.16 -29.45 -11.49
N LEU A 128 -14.55 -28.27 -11.40
CA LEU A 128 -14.77 -27.24 -12.42
C LEU A 128 -14.11 -27.69 -13.73
N ASN A 129 -14.74 -27.38 -14.86
CA ASN A 129 -14.11 -27.62 -16.17
C ASN A 129 -12.77 -26.86 -16.27
N ARG A 130 -12.70 -25.68 -15.65
CA ARG A 130 -11.51 -24.84 -15.58
C ARG A 130 -11.38 -24.30 -14.17
N SER A 131 -10.23 -24.55 -13.54
CA SER A 131 -9.90 -24.08 -12.19
C SER A 131 -9.07 -22.79 -12.19
N TYR A 132 -8.44 -22.46 -13.33
CA TYR A 132 -7.63 -21.26 -13.51
C TYR A 132 -8.00 -20.51 -14.78
N GLY A 133 -8.32 -19.22 -14.63
CA GLY A 133 -8.56 -18.32 -15.75
C GLY A 133 -9.60 -17.26 -15.49
N LEU A 134 -10.27 -16.82 -16.57
CA LEU A 134 -11.24 -15.71 -16.57
C LEU A 134 -12.59 -16.09 -15.94
N ILE A 135 -12.60 -17.02 -14.98
CA ILE A 135 -13.80 -17.47 -14.30
C ILE A 135 -14.27 -16.28 -13.45
N GLY A 136 -15.40 -15.69 -13.82
CA GLY A 136 -15.88 -14.41 -13.26
C GLY A 136 -15.84 -13.24 -14.24
N ALA A 137 -15.05 -13.29 -15.33
CA ALA A 137 -15.16 -12.31 -16.42
C ALA A 137 -16.54 -12.35 -17.09
N GLU A 138 -17.21 -13.50 -17.01
CA GLU A 138 -18.61 -13.67 -17.42
C GLU A 138 -19.57 -12.73 -16.67
N GLN A 139 -19.23 -12.33 -15.43
CA GLN A 139 -20.03 -11.36 -14.71
C GLN A 139 -20.04 -9.99 -15.38
N HIS A 140 -18.98 -9.68 -16.13
CA HIS A 140 -18.78 -8.41 -16.83
C HIS A 140 -19.29 -8.44 -18.28
N LEU A 141 -19.82 -9.57 -18.78
CA LEU A 141 -20.38 -9.65 -20.13
C LEU A 141 -21.62 -8.76 -20.26
N ALA A 142 -21.75 -8.13 -21.44
CA ALA A 142 -22.91 -7.31 -21.77
C ALA A 142 -24.21 -8.15 -21.72
N ARG A 143 -25.12 -7.80 -20.79
CA ARG A 143 -26.34 -8.61 -20.53
C ARG A 143 -27.57 -8.10 -21.26
N PHE A 144 -27.59 -6.80 -21.58
CA PHE A 144 -28.72 -6.12 -22.19
C PHE A 144 -28.29 -5.27 -23.39
N PRO A 145 -29.20 -5.00 -24.35
CA PRO A 145 -28.89 -4.11 -25.47
C PRO A 145 -28.46 -2.72 -24.97
N GLY A 146 -27.27 -2.28 -25.36
CA GLY A 146 -26.66 -1.01 -24.93
C GLY A 146 -25.58 -1.15 -23.84
N ASP A 147 -25.46 -2.33 -23.23
CA ASP A 147 -24.38 -2.67 -22.30
C ASP A 147 -23.07 -2.95 -23.07
N ASN A 148 -21.94 -2.48 -22.56
CA ASN A 148 -20.62 -2.66 -23.15
C ASN A 148 -19.55 -2.82 -22.07
N MET A 149 -18.51 -3.61 -22.36
CA MET A 149 -17.44 -3.92 -21.40
C MET A 149 -16.78 -2.66 -20.82
N SER A 150 -16.66 -1.58 -21.59
CA SER A 150 -16.07 -0.31 -21.14
C SER A 150 -16.83 0.31 -19.98
N ALA A 151 -18.16 0.33 -20.03
CA ALA A 151 -18.99 0.92 -18.98
C ALA A 151 -18.89 0.18 -17.63
N HIS A 152 -18.43 -1.08 -17.63
CA HIS A 152 -18.35 -1.92 -16.44
C HIS A 152 -17.07 -1.73 -15.60
N PHE A 153 -16.00 -1.15 -16.19
CA PHE A 153 -14.73 -0.87 -15.49
C PHE A 153 -14.52 0.60 -15.13
N ASP A 154 -15.41 1.49 -15.59
CA ASP A 154 -15.29 2.94 -15.48
C ASP A 154 -15.94 3.55 -14.21
N ASN A 155 -16.39 2.75 -13.24
CA ASN A 155 -16.93 3.28 -11.99
C ASN A 155 -15.89 3.20 -10.83
N PRO A 156 -15.62 4.32 -10.13
CA PRO A 156 -14.62 4.41 -9.06
C PRO A 156 -15.03 3.73 -7.75
#